data_AF-A0A1A8J222-F1
#
_entry.id   AF-A0A1A8J222-F1
#
_cell.length_a   1.000
_cell.length_b   1.000
_cell.length_c   1.000
_cell.angle_alpha   90.00
_cell.angle_beta   90.00
_cell.angle_gamma   90.00
#
_symmetry.space_group_name_H-M   'P 1'
#
loop_
_entity.id
_entity.type
_entity.pdbx_description
1 polymer ?
#
loop_
_entity_poly.entity_id
_entity_poly.type
_entity_poly.pdbx_seq_one_letter_code
_entity_poly.pdbx_strand_id
1 'polypeptide(L)'
;MAHARRSRSLKGNWFEDRVLDEDSRKDYLEKKERGELLSQQIDLLKWNILQPVNLLVTKDGEVHFGDVVMLMNMGGEHRSRSILSINANLESLIKNPSPAIKSPCGVSAGRVIQPSTRNAFIITSVDGSAEGSTLRFEQKFALRATSGFARG
;
A
#
# COMPACT_ATOMS: atom_id res chain seq x y z
N MET A 1 4.22 16.82 -34.16
CA MET A 1 5.53 16.76 -33.47
C MET A 1 6.31 15.61 -34.09
N ALA A 2 7.41 15.90 -34.78
CA ALA A 2 8.16 14.90 -35.53
C ALA A 2 8.99 14.01 -34.59
N HIS A 3 8.68 12.71 -34.56
CA HIS A 3 9.56 11.71 -33.98
C HIS A 3 10.79 11.54 -34.87
N ALA A 4 11.84 12.32 -34.60
CA ALA A 4 13.12 12.16 -35.27
C ALA A 4 13.71 10.78 -34.93
N ARG A 5 13.82 9.91 -35.93
CA ARG A 5 14.55 8.65 -35.82
C ARG A 5 16.01 8.99 -35.48
N ARG A 6 16.47 8.66 -34.27
CA ARG A 6 17.88 8.78 -33.86
C ARG A 6 18.75 7.96 -34.82
N SER A 7 19.45 8.63 -35.72
CA SER A 7 20.31 7.98 -36.71
C SER A 7 21.64 7.62 -36.04
N ARG A 8 22.22 6.45 -36.35
CA ARG A 8 23.61 6.10 -36.00
C ARG A 8 24.65 6.87 -36.83
N SER A 9 24.24 7.91 -37.56
CA SER A 9 25.14 8.68 -38.42
C SER A 9 25.74 9.84 -37.65
N LEU A 10 27.03 10.10 -37.85
CA LEU A 10 27.81 11.18 -37.21
C LEU A 10 27.47 12.56 -37.81
N LYS A 11 26.19 12.85 -38.00
CA LYS A 11 25.70 14.09 -38.61
C LYS A 11 24.95 14.93 -37.57
N GLY A 12 25.15 16.24 -37.61
CA GLY A 12 24.55 17.16 -36.64
C GLY A 12 25.21 17.05 -35.26
N ASN A 13 24.41 17.19 -34.21
CA ASN A 13 24.88 17.27 -32.82
C ASN A 13 25.17 15.90 -32.17
N TRP A 14 25.66 14.95 -32.97
CA TRP A 14 25.76 13.53 -32.59
C TRP A 14 26.64 13.30 -31.35
N PHE A 15 27.64 14.15 -31.12
CA PHE A 15 28.55 14.01 -29.98
C PHE A 15 27.86 14.42 -28.68
N GLU A 16 27.17 15.57 -28.66
CA GLU A 16 26.38 15.99 -27.49
C GLU A 16 25.25 14.99 -27.20
N ASP A 17 24.56 14.52 -28.24
CA ASP A 17 23.52 13.48 -28.10
C ASP A 17 24.08 12.20 -27.46
N ARG A 18 25.30 11.78 -27.83
CA ARG A 18 25.97 10.61 -27.24
C ARG A 18 26.34 10.84 -25.78
N VAL A 19 26.90 12.00 -25.45
CA VAL A 19 27.27 12.34 -24.06
C VAL A 19 26.02 12.41 -23.17
N LEU A 20 24.95 13.05 -23.63
CA LEU A 20 23.68 13.11 -22.91
C LEU A 20 23.07 11.73 -22.68
N ASP A 21 23.15 10.83 -23.66
CA ASP A 21 22.68 9.45 -23.52
C ASP A 21 23.55 8.66 -22.51
N GLU A 22 24.87 8.85 -22.51
CA GLU A 22 25.79 8.23 -21.55
C GLU A 22 25.52 8.71 -20.12
N ASP A 23 25.39 10.02 -19.91
CA ASP A 23 25.06 10.62 -18.61
C ASP A 23 23.69 10.16 -18.10
N SER A 24 22.68 10.16 -18.97
CA SER A 24 21.34 9.65 -18.64
C SER A 24 21.37 8.18 -18.22
N ARG A 25 22.18 7.37 -18.88
CA ARG A 25 22.35 5.95 -18.52
C ARG A 25 23.05 5.79 -17.18
N LYS A 26 24.07 6.62 -16.89
CA LYS A 26 24.80 6.59 -15.63
C LYS A 26 23.89 6.97 -14.46
N ASP A 27 23.15 8.08 -14.57
CA ASP A 27 22.17 8.51 -13.55
C ASP A 27 21.11 7.43 -13.29
N TYR A 28 20.61 6.78 -14.36
CA TYR A 28 19.69 5.66 -14.22
C TYR A 28 20.29 4.49 -13.43
N LEU A 29 21.53 4.09 -13.73
CA LEU A 29 22.19 2.97 -13.05
C LEU A 29 22.47 3.28 -11.58
N GLU A 30 22.93 4.50 -11.28
CA GLU A 30 23.17 4.94 -9.91
C GLU A 30 21.87 4.99 -9.09
N LYS A 31 20.77 5.52 -9.66
CA LYS A 31 19.45 5.49 -9.02
C LYS A 31 18.93 4.07 -8.84
N LYS A 32 19.17 3.20 -9.81
CA LYS A 32 18.79 1.78 -9.74
C LYS A 32 19.49 1.07 -8.58
N GLU A 33 20.78 1.31 -8.42
CA GLU A 33 21.59 0.74 -7.34
C GLU A 33 21.10 1.22 -5.96
N ARG A 34 20.73 2.50 -5.84
CA ARG A 34 20.16 3.06 -4.60
C ARG A 34 18.68 2.72 -4.36
N GLY A 35 18.00 2.02 -5.27
CA GLY A 35 16.56 1.74 -5.15
C GLY A 35 15.68 3.00 -5.28
N GLU A 36 16.16 4.01 -5.99
CA GLU A 36 15.52 5.31 -6.15
C GLU A 36 14.68 5.40 -7.43
N LEU A 37 14.71 4.41 -8.32
CA LEU A 37 13.83 4.41 -9.49
C LEU A 37 12.37 4.37 -9.03
N LEU A 38 11.52 5.15 -9.70
CA LEU A 38 10.09 5.20 -9.41
C LEU A 38 9.44 3.81 -9.46
N SER A 39 9.83 2.98 -10.43
CA SER A 39 9.36 1.60 -10.53
C SER A 39 9.70 0.78 -9.27
N GLN A 40 10.96 0.83 -8.82
CA GLN A 40 11.39 0.12 -7.61
C GLN A 40 10.62 0.58 -6.37
N GLN A 41 10.34 1.88 -6.26
CA GLN A 41 9.59 2.41 -5.13
C GLN A 41 8.10 2.01 -5.16
N ILE A 42 7.49 2.01 -6.35
CA ILE A 42 6.12 1.54 -6.56
C ILE A 42 6.02 0.04 -6.26
N ASP A 43 6.99 -0.75 -6.72
CA ASP A 43 7.02 -2.19 -6.51
C ASP A 43 7.21 -2.51 -5.02
N LEU A 44 8.09 -1.79 -4.32
CA LEU A 44 8.25 -1.89 -2.87
C LEU A 44 6.95 -1.57 -2.14
N LEU A 45 6.27 -0.48 -2.51
CA LEU A 45 5.00 -0.09 -1.91
C LEU A 45 3.93 -1.17 -2.13
N LYS A 46 3.74 -1.62 -3.38
CA LYS A 46 2.78 -2.66 -3.75
C LYS A 46 3.06 -3.96 -3.03
N TRP A 47 4.33 -4.37 -3.01
CA TRP A 47 4.76 -5.59 -2.33
C TRP A 47 4.29 -5.59 -0.90
N ASN A 48 4.47 -4.50 -0.16
CA ASN A 48 4.11 -4.45 1.26
C ASN A 48 2.61 -4.27 1.52
N ILE A 49 1.91 -3.40 0.79
CA ILE A 49 0.48 -3.14 1.08
C ILE A 49 -0.44 -4.26 0.56
N LEU A 50 -0.03 -4.97 -0.50
CA LEU A 50 -0.83 -6.02 -1.12
C LEU A 50 -0.43 -7.42 -0.64
N GLN A 51 0.43 -7.56 0.38
CA GLN A 51 0.68 -8.86 0.99
C GLN A 51 -0.66 -9.47 1.44
N PRO A 52 -0.96 -10.73 1.06
CA PRO A 52 -2.20 -11.37 1.45
C PRO A 52 -2.26 -11.55 2.97
N VAL A 53 -3.45 -11.39 3.53
CA VAL A 53 -3.71 -11.59 4.96
C VAL A 53 -4.77 -12.65 5.14
N ASN A 54 -4.56 -13.57 6.07
CA ASN A 54 -5.61 -14.52 6.45
C ASN A 54 -6.57 -13.82 7.43
N LEU A 55 -7.84 -13.75 7.06
CA LEU A 55 -8.87 -13.30 7.99
C LEU A 55 -9.13 -14.40 9.03
N LEU A 56 -9.44 -13.99 10.25
CA LEU A 56 -9.88 -14.93 11.27
C LEU A 56 -11.36 -15.28 11.01
N VAL A 57 -11.60 -16.57 10.78
CA VAL A 57 -12.95 -17.11 10.63
C VAL A 57 -13.44 -17.52 12.01
N THR A 58 -14.55 -16.93 12.42
CA THR A 58 -15.16 -17.16 13.73
C THR A 58 -15.81 -18.54 13.74
N LYS A 59 -15.66 -19.29 14.84
CA LYS A 59 -16.16 -20.68 14.95
C LYS A 59 -17.59 -20.77 15.47
N ASP A 60 -18.04 -19.71 16.12
CA ASP A 60 -19.29 -19.54 16.85
C ASP A 60 -20.23 -18.50 16.20
N GLY A 61 -19.77 -17.82 15.14
CA GLY A 61 -20.52 -16.78 14.46
C GLY A 61 -20.44 -15.40 15.12
N GLU A 62 -19.60 -15.22 16.13
CA GLU A 62 -19.42 -13.95 16.84
C GLU A 62 -18.07 -13.30 16.51
N VAL A 63 -18.00 -11.96 16.56
CA VAL A 63 -16.74 -11.23 16.39
C VAL A 63 -16.08 -11.03 17.74
N HIS A 64 -14.78 -11.28 17.83
CA HIS A 64 -14.00 -11.19 19.06
C HIS A 64 -12.94 -10.10 18.98
N PHE A 65 -12.53 -9.60 20.15
CA PHE A 65 -11.29 -8.83 20.24
C PHE A 65 -10.11 -9.71 19.82
N GLY A 66 -9.26 -9.17 18.95
CA GLY A 66 -8.15 -9.88 18.31
C GLY A 66 -8.45 -10.39 16.90
N ASP A 67 -9.72 -10.40 16.47
CA ASP A 67 -10.07 -10.87 15.14
C ASP A 67 -9.52 -9.96 14.05
N VAL A 68 -8.96 -10.59 13.01
CA VAL A 68 -8.51 -9.94 11.78
C VAL A 68 -9.67 -9.93 10.79
N VAL A 69 -10.21 -8.75 10.53
CA VAL A 69 -11.43 -8.52 9.76
C VAL A 69 -11.23 -7.54 8.61
N MET A 70 -12.21 -7.51 7.71
CA MET A 70 -12.36 -6.44 6.71
C MET A 70 -13.69 -5.73 6.93
N LEU A 71 -13.68 -4.40 6.83
CA LEU A 71 -14.91 -3.62 6.87
C LEU A 71 -15.42 -3.40 5.44
N MET A 72 -16.55 -4.00 5.13
CA MET A 72 -17.19 -3.91 3.83
C MET A 72 -18.46 -3.06 3.93
N ASN A 73 -18.53 -2.00 3.13
CA ASN A 73 -19.77 -1.36 2.78
C ASN A 73 -20.47 -2.21 1.72
N MET A 74 -21.66 -2.71 2.06
CA MET A 74 -22.46 -3.56 1.17
C MET A 74 -23.03 -2.83 -0.05
N GLY A 75 -22.98 -1.49 -0.05
CA GLY A 75 -23.55 -0.67 -1.11
C GLY A 75 -25.07 -0.58 -1.01
N GLY A 76 -25.72 -0.32 -2.15
CA GLY A 76 -27.16 -0.20 -2.28
C GLY A 76 -27.56 -0.32 -3.76
N GLU A 77 -28.83 -0.08 -4.09
CA GLU A 77 -29.37 -0.28 -5.44
C GLU A 77 -28.53 0.36 -6.56
N HIS A 78 -27.95 1.54 -6.30
CA HIS A 78 -27.08 2.27 -7.23
C HIS A 78 -25.63 2.43 -6.74
N ARG A 79 -25.22 1.72 -5.68
CA ARG A 79 -23.88 1.86 -5.09
C ARG A 79 -23.20 0.51 -4.98
N SER A 80 -22.01 0.41 -5.57
CA SER A 80 -21.23 -0.82 -5.49
C SER A 80 -20.65 -1.04 -4.10
N ARG A 81 -20.37 -2.29 -3.79
CA ARG A 81 -19.63 -2.68 -2.59
C ARG A 81 -18.26 -2.00 -2.56
N SER A 82 -17.83 -1.60 -1.37
CA SER A 82 -16.50 -1.05 -1.15
C SER A 82 -15.95 -1.48 0.20
N ILE A 83 -14.63 -1.45 0.32
CA ILE A 83 -13.91 -1.95 1.48
C ILE A 83 -13.02 -0.85 2.03
N LEU A 84 -13.06 -0.66 3.34
CA LEU A 84 -12.16 0.25 4.04
C LEU A 84 -10.71 -0.21 3.85
N SER A 85 -9.85 0.74 3.50
CA SER A 85 -8.45 0.47 3.21
C SER A 85 -7.58 1.66 3.53
N ILE A 86 -6.36 1.39 3.96
CA ILE A 86 -5.33 2.42 4.18
C ILE A 86 -4.98 3.05 2.84
N ASN A 87 -4.91 4.38 2.81
CA ASN A 87 -4.43 5.12 1.66
C ASN A 87 -2.90 5.19 1.71
N ALA A 88 -2.25 4.44 0.83
CA ALA A 88 -0.80 4.37 0.72
C ALA A 88 -0.40 4.89 -0.66
N ASN A 89 0.44 5.92 -0.69
CA ASN A 89 0.98 6.49 -1.90
C ASN A 89 2.51 6.63 -1.74
N LEU A 90 3.17 7.07 -2.81
CA LEU A 90 4.62 7.16 -2.76
C LEU A 90 5.12 8.25 -1.81
N GLU A 91 4.37 9.33 -1.67
CA GLU A 91 4.69 10.45 -0.78
C GLU A 91 4.62 10.06 0.70
N SER A 92 3.80 9.07 1.04
CA SER A 92 3.68 8.53 2.39
C SER A 92 4.66 7.39 2.68
N LEU A 93 5.47 6.95 1.71
CA LEU A 93 6.43 5.86 1.89
C LEU A 93 7.69 6.33 2.63
N ILE A 94 7.92 5.77 3.81
CA ILE A 94 9.19 5.86 4.54
C ILE A 94 10.05 4.67 4.12
N LYS A 95 11.27 4.92 3.65
CA LYS A 95 12.20 3.85 3.24
C LYS A 95 13.16 3.40 4.35
N ASN A 96 13.65 4.36 5.14
CA ASN A 96 14.68 4.15 6.15
C ASN A 96 14.12 4.41 7.56
N PRO A 97 14.50 3.62 8.59
CA PRO A 97 15.36 2.44 8.55
C PRO A 97 14.67 1.18 8.01
N SER A 98 13.35 1.21 7.83
CA SER A 98 12.57 0.09 7.28
C SER A 98 11.34 0.62 6.53
N PRO A 99 10.90 -0.05 5.43
CA PRO A 99 9.71 0.34 4.68
C PRO A 99 8.46 0.45 5.55
N ALA A 100 7.79 1.60 5.53
CA ALA A 100 6.55 1.83 6.25
C ALA A 100 5.74 2.97 5.63
N ILE A 101 4.48 3.09 6.03
CA ILE A 101 3.63 4.25 5.74
C ILE A 101 3.81 5.30 6.86
N LYS A 102 3.97 6.55 6.46
CA LYS A 102 4.01 7.70 7.37
C LYS A 102 2.67 7.85 8.09
N SER A 103 2.73 7.97 9.42
CA SER A 103 1.59 8.33 10.27
C SER A 103 1.52 9.85 10.48
N PRO A 104 0.33 10.48 10.54
CA PRO A 104 -0.97 9.88 10.23
C PRO A 104 -1.11 9.59 8.73
N CYS A 105 -1.88 8.55 8.39
CA CYS A 105 -2.20 8.23 7.00
C CYS A 105 -3.71 8.35 6.76
N GLY A 106 -4.07 8.65 5.51
CA GLY A 106 -5.48 8.70 5.12
C GLY A 106 -6.06 7.28 5.00
N VAL A 107 -7.39 7.19 5.02
CA VAL A 107 -8.13 5.97 4.69
C VAL A 107 -9.04 6.22 3.50
N SER A 108 -9.32 5.16 2.75
CA SER A 108 -10.10 5.20 1.52
C SER A 108 -10.97 3.95 1.38
N ALA A 109 -12.01 4.01 0.55
CA ALA A 109 -12.84 2.85 0.24
C ALA A 109 -12.51 2.34 -1.18
N GLY A 110 -12.03 1.10 -1.29
CA GLY A 110 -11.66 0.45 -2.55
C GLY A 110 -12.67 -0.62 -2.98
N ARG A 111 -12.61 -1.05 -4.24
CA ARG A 111 -13.42 -2.17 -4.76
C ARG A 111 -12.71 -3.52 -4.69
N VAL A 112 -11.46 -3.55 -4.23
CA VAL A 112 -10.64 -4.76 -4.16
C VAL A 112 -11.07 -5.58 -2.95
N ILE A 113 -11.54 -6.80 -3.21
CA ILE A 113 -12.12 -7.69 -2.20
C ILE A 113 -11.08 -8.60 -1.55
N GLN A 114 -9.91 -8.78 -2.16
CA GLN A 114 -8.89 -9.65 -1.61
C GLN A 114 -8.34 -9.08 -0.28
N PRO A 115 -8.31 -9.88 0.80
CA PRO A 115 -7.67 -9.49 2.04
C PRO A 115 -6.17 -9.25 1.87
N SER A 116 -5.70 -8.12 2.39
CA SER A 116 -4.31 -7.69 2.32
C SER A 116 -3.95 -6.78 3.50
N THR A 117 -2.66 -6.53 3.71
CA THR A 117 -2.19 -5.59 4.75
C THR A 117 -2.87 -4.22 4.65
N ARG A 118 -3.25 -3.79 3.44
CA ARG A 118 -3.93 -2.52 3.20
C ARG A 118 -5.36 -2.45 3.76
N ASN A 119 -6.10 -3.56 3.78
CA ASN A 119 -7.56 -3.55 4.03
C ASN A 119 -8.01 -4.52 5.14
N ALA A 120 -7.08 -5.22 5.78
CA ALA A 120 -7.32 -6.03 6.95
C ALA A 120 -6.99 -5.25 8.24
N PHE A 121 -7.86 -5.35 9.24
CA PHE A 121 -7.76 -4.66 10.52
C PHE A 121 -7.99 -5.63 11.69
N ILE A 122 -7.38 -5.35 12.82
CA ILE A 122 -7.53 -6.09 14.07
C ILE A 122 -8.51 -5.34 14.99
N ILE A 123 -9.58 -6.02 15.42
CA ILE A 123 -10.51 -5.49 16.42
C ILE A 123 -9.79 -5.42 17.76
N THR A 124 -9.58 -4.23 18.30
CA THR A 124 -8.79 -4.03 19.53
C THR A 124 -9.65 -3.41 20.63
N SER A 125 -9.57 -3.94 21.84
CA SER A 125 -10.27 -3.37 23.01
C SER A 125 -9.67 -2.01 23.40
N VAL A 126 -10.55 -1.08 23.78
CA VAL A 126 -10.18 0.22 24.36
C VAL A 126 -10.78 0.42 25.75
N ASP A 127 -11.49 -0.57 26.26
CA ASP A 127 -12.23 -0.56 27.53
C ASP A 127 -11.68 -1.56 28.56
N GLY A 128 -10.61 -2.30 28.22
CA GLY A 128 -9.99 -3.30 29.08
C GLY A 128 -10.58 -4.70 28.96
N SER A 129 -11.47 -4.92 28.00
CA SER A 129 -11.97 -6.27 27.67
C SER A 129 -10.84 -7.20 27.25
N ALA A 130 -10.97 -8.48 27.62
CA ALA A 130 -9.95 -9.48 27.34
C ALA A 130 -9.89 -9.81 25.84
N GLU A 131 -8.67 -10.07 25.36
CA GLU A 131 -8.44 -10.63 24.02
C GLU A 131 -9.20 -11.95 23.88
N GLY A 132 -9.85 -12.14 22.73
CA GLY A 132 -10.67 -13.32 22.44
C GLY A 132 -12.07 -13.29 23.07
N SER A 133 -12.43 -12.24 23.81
CA SER A 133 -13.82 -12.06 24.27
C SER A 133 -14.71 -11.47 23.17
N THR A 134 -15.99 -11.85 23.17
CA THR A 134 -16.99 -11.36 22.20
C THR A 134 -17.15 -9.84 22.26
N LEU A 135 -17.07 -9.19 21.10
CA LEU A 135 -17.44 -7.79 20.93
C LEU A 135 -18.97 -7.64 20.92
N ARG A 136 -19.50 -6.81 21.82
CA ARG A 136 -20.95 -6.59 21.98
C ARG A 136 -21.41 -5.32 21.25
N PHE A 137 -22.71 -5.24 20.97
CA PHE A 137 -23.33 -4.00 20.50
C PHE A 137 -23.10 -2.85 21.50
N GLU A 138 -22.92 -1.64 20.98
CA GLU A 138 -22.61 -0.42 21.74
C GLU A 138 -21.29 -0.46 22.54
N GLN A 139 -20.49 -1.51 22.39
CA GLN A 139 -19.18 -1.61 23.01
C GLN A 139 -18.14 -0.82 22.21
N LYS A 140 -17.29 -0.08 22.91
CA LYS A 140 -16.22 0.72 22.29
C LYS A 140 -15.06 -0.19 21.91
N PHE A 141 -14.57 -0.02 20.68
CA PHE A 141 -13.40 -0.71 20.17
C PHE A 141 -12.62 0.20 19.21
N ALA A 142 -11.40 -0.21 18.88
CA ALA A 142 -10.59 0.41 17.84
C ALA A 142 -10.28 -0.59 16.72
N LEU A 143 -10.06 -0.06 15.52
CA LEU A 143 -9.50 -0.80 14.39
C LEU A 143 -8.02 -0.48 14.29
N ARG A 144 -7.20 -1.50 14.50
CA ARG A 144 -5.75 -1.42 14.35
C ARG A 144 -5.35 -2.01 13.01
N ALA A 145 -4.41 -1.43 12.30
CA ALA A 145 -3.90 -2.07 11.08
C ALA A 145 -3.15 -3.36 11.44
N THR A 146 -3.09 -4.28 10.49
CA THR A 146 -2.19 -5.44 10.65
C THR A 146 -0.75 -4.96 10.78
N SER A 147 0.02 -5.59 11.68
CA SER A 147 1.38 -5.15 12.03
C SER A 147 2.32 -5.15 10.82
N GLY A 148 3.40 -4.36 10.91
CA GLY A 148 4.44 -4.26 9.87
C GLY A 148 4.41 -2.92 9.16
N PHE A 149 3.78 -2.87 7.98
CA PHE A 149 3.93 -1.75 7.05
C PHE A 149 3.05 -0.53 7.36
N ALA A 150 1.87 -0.75 7.93
CA ALA A 150 0.88 0.29 8.21
C ALA A 150 1.06 1.00 9.57
N ARG A 151 1.92 0.48 10.45
CA ARG A 151 2.38 1.07 11.75
C ARG A 151 1.33 1.76 12.65
N GLY A 152 0.04 1.43 12.52
CA GLY A 152 -1.05 2.04 13.30
C GLY A 152 -2.10 1.03 13.68
#